data_AF-A0A3B8ISR9-F1
#
_entry.id   AF-A0A3B8ISR9-F1
#
_cell.length_a   1.000
_cell.length_b   1.000
_cell.length_c   1.000
_cell.angle_alpha   90.00
_cell.angle_beta   90.00
_cell.angle_gamma   90.00
#
_symmetry.space_group_name_H-M   'P 1'
#
loop_
_entity.id
_entity.type
_entity.pdbx_description
1 polymer ?
#
loop_
_entity_poly.entity_id
_entity_poly.type
_entity_poly.pdbx_seq_one_letter_code
_entity_poly.pdbx_strand_id
1 'polypeptide(L)'
;LAYLVAGAQCIATASYQASLPGLAEVGYAREKAEALMVESVALAQQAVAQAKAAGTIDFTPLIAASVGPYGAYLADGSEYRGNYGVSDAQLRDFHRDRLTLL
;
A
#
# COMPACT_ATOMS: atom_id res chain seq x y z
N LEU A 1 5.28 -7.40 -12.41
CA LEU A 1 6.23 -8.37 -13.01
C LEU A 1 7.65 -7.82 -13.14
N ALA A 2 7.88 -6.67 -13.79
CA ALA A 2 9.23 -6.17 -14.10
C ALA A 2 10.24 -6.23 -12.93
N TYR A 3 9.86 -5.78 -11.72
CA TYR A 3 10.72 -5.88 -10.54
C TYR A 3 11.11 -7.32 -10.18
N LEU A 4 10.19 -8.27 -10.26
CA LEU A 4 10.45 -9.69 -9.99
C LEU A 4 11.42 -10.27 -11.00
N VAL A 5 11.22 -9.98 -12.29
CA VAL A 5 12.10 -10.41 -13.38
C VAL A 5 13.51 -9.81 -13.24
N ALA A 6 13.61 -8.59 -12.71
CA ALA A 6 14.88 -7.95 -12.38
C ALA A 6 15.56 -8.51 -11.10
N GLY A 7 14.94 -9.48 -10.42
CA GLY A 7 15.51 -10.15 -9.25
C GLY A 7 15.05 -9.60 -7.89
N ALA A 8 13.99 -8.77 -7.83
CA ALA A 8 13.48 -8.27 -6.56
C ALA A 8 12.96 -9.41 -5.67
N GLN A 9 13.59 -9.59 -4.51
CA GLN A 9 13.20 -10.58 -3.50
C GLN A 9 12.10 -10.07 -2.55
N CYS A 10 11.75 -8.79 -2.64
CA CYS A 10 10.63 -8.18 -1.95
C CYS A 10 9.99 -7.15 -2.89
N ILE A 11 8.67 -7.15 -2.99
CA ILE A 11 7.90 -6.13 -3.72
C ILE A 11 6.92 -5.46 -2.77
N ALA A 12 6.71 -4.17 -2.95
CA ALA A 12 5.72 -3.41 -2.18
C ALA A 12 4.36 -3.40 -2.91
N THR A 13 3.27 -3.44 -2.14
CA THR A 13 1.92 -3.21 -2.67
C THR A 13 1.75 -1.75 -3.12
N ALA A 14 0.82 -1.50 -4.03
CA ALA A 14 0.50 -0.16 -4.53
C ALA A 14 -0.41 0.63 -3.55
N SER A 15 -0.13 0.58 -2.25
CA SER A 15 -1.01 1.12 -1.19
C SER A 15 -0.43 2.33 -0.45
N TYR A 16 0.69 2.90 -0.89
CA TYR A 16 1.41 3.99 -0.19
C TYR A 16 0.47 5.14 0.22
N GLN A 17 -0.27 5.72 -0.73
CA GLN A 17 -1.26 6.77 -0.48
C GLN A 17 -2.69 6.26 -0.27
N ALA A 18 -2.93 4.94 -0.39
CA ALA A 18 -4.27 4.37 -0.22
C ALA A 18 -4.66 4.45 1.27
N SER A 19 -5.58 5.36 1.58
CA SER A 19 -6.15 5.56 2.92
C SER A 19 -7.66 5.74 2.81
N LEU A 20 -8.42 5.32 3.82
CA LEU A 20 -9.88 5.47 3.78
C LEU A 20 -10.29 6.95 3.70
N PRO A 21 -9.68 7.88 4.46
CA PRO A 21 -9.96 9.30 4.29
C PRO A 21 -9.61 9.81 2.87
N GLY A 22 -8.42 9.50 2.36
CA GLY A 22 -8.00 9.98 1.03
C GLY A 22 -8.84 9.42 -0.12
N LEU A 23 -9.27 8.15 -0.04
CA LEU A 23 -10.15 7.56 -1.05
C LEU A 23 -11.58 8.10 -0.96
N ALA A 24 -12.05 8.43 0.25
CA ALA A 24 -13.34 9.07 0.44
C ALA A 24 -13.38 10.49 -0.14
N GLU A 25 -12.30 11.28 0.01
CA GLU A 25 -12.19 12.63 -0.55
C GLU A 25 -12.27 12.68 -2.08
N VAL A 26 -11.84 11.61 -2.75
CA VAL A 26 -11.98 11.47 -4.22
C VAL A 26 -13.29 10.77 -4.64
N GLY A 27 -14.21 10.53 -3.70
CA GLY A 27 -15.58 10.08 -3.98
C GLY A 27 -15.84 8.57 -3.89
N TYR A 28 -14.91 7.78 -3.36
CA TYR A 28 -15.17 6.36 -3.14
C TYR A 28 -15.96 6.11 -1.86
N ALA A 29 -16.99 5.27 -1.95
CA ALA A 29 -17.63 4.69 -0.77
C ALA A 29 -16.63 3.81 0.01
N ARG A 30 -16.85 3.66 1.32
CA ARG A 30 -15.94 2.93 2.21
C ARG A 30 -15.64 1.52 1.71
N GLU A 31 -16.67 0.78 1.32
CA GLU A 31 -16.56 -0.61 0.84
C GLU A 31 -15.67 -0.68 -0.41
N LYS A 32 -15.80 0.31 -1.32
CA LYS A 32 -14.96 0.39 -2.50
C LYS A 32 -13.52 0.77 -2.15
N ALA A 33 -13.32 1.66 -1.19
CA ALA A 33 -11.99 2.06 -0.73
C ALA A 33 -11.25 0.89 -0.07
N GLU A 34 -11.92 0.13 0.80
CA GLU A 34 -11.38 -1.10 1.40
C GLU A 34 -11.03 -2.14 0.32
N ALA A 35 -11.93 -2.35 -0.64
CA ALA A 35 -11.67 -3.28 -1.75
C ALA A 35 -10.44 -2.89 -2.58
N LEU A 36 -10.22 -1.60 -2.84
CA LEU A 36 -9.04 -1.11 -3.57
C LEU A 36 -7.73 -1.38 -2.80
N MET A 37 -7.75 -1.27 -1.46
CA MET A 37 -6.57 -1.60 -0.64
C MET A 37 -6.25 -3.09 -0.72
N VAL A 38 -7.25 -3.95 -0.54
CA VAL A 38 -7.09 -5.41 -0.63
C VAL A 38 -6.65 -5.83 -2.04
N GLU A 39 -7.19 -5.19 -3.08
CA GLU A 39 -6.80 -5.42 -4.47
C GLU A 39 -5.30 -5.16 -4.69
N SER A 40 -4.72 -4.17 -4.01
CA SER A 40 -3.28 -3.88 -4.13
C SER A 40 -2.40 -5.06 -3.65
N VAL A 41 -2.86 -5.80 -2.64
CA VAL A 41 -2.21 -7.02 -2.13
C VAL A 41 -2.43 -8.17 -3.11
N ALA A 42 -3.68 -8.35 -3.58
CA ALA A 42 -4.03 -9.39 -4.54
C ALA A 42 -3.22 -9.28 -5.84
N LEU A 43 -3.03 -8.07 -6.37
CA LEU A 43 -2.21 -7.82 -7.56
C LEU A 43 -0.74 -8.19 -7.34
N ALA A 44 -0.18 -7.92 -6.16
CA ALA A 44 1.19 -8.32 -5.83
C ALA A 44 1.31 -9.86 -5.76
N GLN A 45 0.34 -10.53 -5.14
CA GLN A 45 0.27 -12.00 -5.07
C GLN A 45 0.14 -12.63 -6.46
N GLN A 46 -0.73 -12.07 -7.31
CA GLN A 46 -0.90 -12.50 -8.70
C GLN A 46 0.41 -12.33 -9.49
N ALA A 47 1.12 -11.22 -9.33
CA ALA A 47 2.41 -11.00 -9.99
C ALA A 47 3.45 -12.06 -9.59
N VAL A 48 3.52 -12.42 -8.30
CA VAL A 48 4.40 -13.50 -7.83
C VAL A 48 3.99 -14.85 -8.42
N ALA A 49 2.70 -15.17 -8.41
CA ALA A 49 2.18 -16.42 -8.97
C ALA A 49 2.48 -16.54 -10.48
N GLN A 50 2.26 -15.46 -11.23
CA GLN A 50 2.56 -15.39 -12.67
C GLN A 50 4.06 -15.55 -12.95
N ALA A 51 4.93 -14.86 -12.22
CA ALA A 51 6.38 -14.97 -12.40
C ALA A 51 6.90 -16.39 -12.15
N LYS A 52 6.35 -17.08 -11.13
CA LYS A 52 6.67 -18.49 -10.83
C LYS A 52 6.14 -19.43 -11.90
N ALA A 53 4.87 -19.28 -12.30
CA ALA A 53 4.25 -20.13 -13.32
C ALA A 53 4.96 -20.01 -14.68
N ALA A 54 5.49 -18.83 -15.01
CA ALA A 54 6.28 -18.59 -16.20
C ALA A 54 7.75 -19.06 -16.09
N GLY A 55 8.19 -19.57 -14.93
CA GLY A 55 9.58 -19.97 -14.68
C GLY A 55 10.58 -18.81 -14.75
N THR A 56 10.10 -17.56 -14.63
CA THR A 56 10.95 -16.37 -14.74
C THR A 56 11.73 -16.09 -13.45
N ILE A 57 11.25 -16.64 -12.33
CA ILE A 57 11.94 -16.63 -11.04
C ILE A 57 11.91 -18.04 -10.43
N ASP A 58 12.95 -18.40 -9.69
CA ASP A 58 13.10 -19.67 -8.98
C ASP A 58 13.02 -19.52 -7.44
N PHE A 59 12.73 -18.32 -6.96
CA PHE A 59 12.61 -17.99 -5.54
C PHE A 59 11.17 -17.57 -5.15
N THR A 60 10.93 -17.40 -3.84
CA THR A 60 9.67 -16.87 -3.30
C THR A 60 9.89 -15.46 -2.76
N PRO A 61 9.46 -14.41 -3.47
CA PRO A 61 9.57 -13.04 -2.99
C PRO A 61 8.63 -12.76 -1.81
N LEU A 62 9.03 -11.85 -0.93
CA LEU A 62 8.15 -11.25 0.07
C LEU A 62 7.24 -10.19 -0.58
N ILE A 63 6.06 -10.01 -0.01
CA ILE A 63 5.15 -8.91 -0.34
C ILE A 63 5.04 -8.02 0.89
N ALA A 64 5.47 -6.76 0.75
CA ALA A 64 5.40 -5.77 1.80
C ALA A 64 4.19 -4.86 1.60
N ALA A 65 3.32 -4.76 2.60
CA ALA A 65 2.27 -3.76 2.63
C ALA A 65 2.91 -2.36 2.68
N SER A 66 2.68 -1.55 1.64
CA SER A 66 3.16 -0.17 1.62
C SER A 66 2.23 0.72 2.46
N VAL A 67 2.75 1.24 3.57
CA VAL A 67 2.04 2.14 4.47
C VAL A 67 2.70 3.51 4.41
N GLY A 68 2.16 4.40 3.58
CA GLY A 68 2.68 5.77 3.49
C GLY A 68 2.32 6.60 4.73
N PRO A 69 3.11 7.62 5.06
CA PRO A 69 2.92 8.46 6.24
C PRO A 69 1.66 9.33 6.11
N TYR A 70 1.23 9.92 7.23
CA TYR A 70 0.15 10.91 7.23
C TYR A 70 0.40 12.08 6.25
N GLY A 71 1.66 12.53 6.12
CA GLY A 71 2.02 13.60 5.17
C GLY A 71 1.79 13.27 3.70
N ALA A 72 1.83 12.00 3.30
CA ALA A 72 1.52 11.58 1.94
C ALA A 72 0.03 11.70 1.62
N TYR A 73 -0.83 11.62 2.66
CA TYR A 73 -2.26 11.92 2.55
C TYR A 73 -2.51 13.43 2.45
N LEU A 74 -1.75 14.26 3.17
CA LEU A 74 -1.87 15.73 3.07
C LEU A 74 -1.48 16.30 1.70
N ALA A 75 -0.74 15.53 0.88
CA ALA A 75 -0.36 15.88 -0.48
C ALA A 75 0.38 17.24 -0.62
N ASP A 76 1.09 17.66 0.44
CA ASP A 76 1.83 18.93 0.52
C ASP A 76 3.36 18.72 0.64
N GLY A 77 3.83 17.47 0.48
CA GLY A 77 5.22 17.07 0.68
C GLY A 77 5.66 17.03 2.14
N SER A 78 4.74 17.08 3.11
CA SER A 78 5.08 16.97 4.54
C SER A 78 5.61 15.60 4.93
N GLU A 79 5.50 14.59 4.07
CA GLU A 79 6.18 13.29 4.20
C GLU A 79 7.70 13.40 4.39
N TYR A 80 8.32 14.52 3.98
CA TYR A 80 9.75 14.82 4.20
C TYR A 80 10.01 15.77 5.39
N ARG A 81 8.96 16.31 6.03
CA ARG A 81 9.05 17.29 7.13
C ARG A 81 8.59 16.75 8.48
N GLY A 82 7.53 15.95 8.51
CA GLY A 82 7.04 15.26 9.70
C GLY A 82 6.29 16.10 10.75
N ASN A 83 6.17 17.41 10.59
CA ASN A 83 5.55 18.33 11.55
C ASN A 83 4.05 18.60 11.26
N TYR A 84 3.22 17.56 11.24
CA TYR A 84 1.82 17.62 10.79
C TYR A 84 0.85 18.37 11.71
N GLY A 85 1.25 18.70 12.95
CA GLY A 85 0.37 19.37 13.92
C GLY A 85 -0.75 18.50 14.49
N VAL A 86 -0.62 17.17 14.42
CA VAL A 86 -1.59 16.19 14.96
C VAL A 86 -0.96 15.36 16.09
N SER A 87 -1.81 14.80 16.95
CA SER A 87 -1.39 13.91 18.04
C SER A 87 -1.05 12.50 17.56
N ASP A 88 -0.24 11.77 18.33
CA ASP A 88 0.03 10.34 18.09
C ASP A 88 -1.25 9.49 18.07
N ALA A 89 -2.29 9.88 18.82
CA ALA A 89 -3.58 9.20 18.78
C ALA A 89 -4.24 9.31 17.41
N GLN A 90 -4.25 10.51 16.82
CA GLN A 90 -4.76 10.74 15.47
C GLN A 90 -3.96 9.95 14.42
N LEU A 91 -2.63 9.89 14.56
CA LEU A 91 -1.79 9.08 13.66
C LEU A 91 -2.14 7.58 13.76
N ARG A 92 -2.29 7.05 14.98
CA ARG A 92 -2.68 5.64 15.18
C ARG A 92 -4.04 5.34 14.57
N ASP A 93 -5.03 6.19 14.81
CA ASP A 93 -6.39 5.95 14.34
C ASP A 93 -6.48 6.09 12.80
N PHE A 94 -5.72 7.01 12.21
CA PHE A 94 -5.60 7.14 10.76
C PHE A 94 -5.02 5.88 10.07
N HIS A 95 -4.06 5.21 10.71
CA HIS A 95 -3.40 4.02 10.14
C HIS A 95 -4.10 2.69 10.51
N ARG A 96 -4.88 2.65 11.58
CA ARG A 96 -5.47 1.42 12.14
C ARG A 96 -6.23 0.58 11.11
N ASP A 97 -7.14 1.22 10.38
CA ASP A 97 -8.02 0.51 9.44
C ASP A 97 -7.19 -0.13 8.31
N ARG A 98 -6.27 0.61 7.70
CA ARG A 98 -5.47 0.07 6.58
C ARG A 98 -4.49 -1.02 7.04
N LEU A 99 -3.98 -0.96 8.26
CA LEU A 99 -3.12 -2.01 8.83
C LEU A 99 -3.90 -3.31 9.10
N THR A 100 -5.22 -3.23 9.25
CA THR A 100 -6.07 -4.41 9.41
C THR A 100 -6.43 -5.03 8.05
N LEU A 101 -6.50 -4.19 7.00
CA LEU A 101 -6.90 -4.59 5.65
C LEU A 101 -5.77 -5.18 4.80
N LEU A 102 -4.54 -4.69 4.99
CA LEU A 102 -3.34 -5.05 4.20
C LEU A 102 -2.58 -6.21 4.84
#